data_AF-A0A3B0C9G1-F1
#
_entry.id   AF-A0A3B0C9G1-F1
#
_cell.length_a   1.000
_cell.length_b   1.000
_cell.length_c   1.000
_cell.angle_alpha   90.00
_cell.angle_beta   90.00
_cell.angle_gamma   90.00
#
_symmetry.space_group_name_H-M   'P 1'
#
loop_
_entity.id
_entity.type
_entity.pdbx_description
1 polymer ?
#
loop_
_entity_poly.entity_id
_entity_poly.type
_entity_poly.pdbx_seq_one_letter_code
_entity_poly.pdbx_strand_id
1 'polypeptide(L)'
;MAQITPNPFSQITFKLKHTYKGLKTITQFVGLFFLSLLLGCNNSEDAESPEEGMNPGNEIVDLEGVALTYRNQCGGCHGQDLGSFVEREWTYGNSLEEVIHSITDGYADNGMPAYGSALGAQEIEDLTNYILTEIDGKTKAMLEEDNPDLSGLIASDDLTFRLETLNDEIPGIPWGLEQLPNGEILVTERGGRLFLVGNDKQLTEITGVPDVASQGQGGLLDVLIHPDFENNAWVYLSYSRVNPNNSSERTTAVVRARLQGNSLVEVENIFTALPYLNSGQHFGSRLVFDSNGYLYVSVGDRGNRDVYPQELDNAIGKIHRIQDDGQIPIDNPFYNTPGAVNSIFTYGTRNPQGMSLHPETGAVWEGEHGPQGGDEINILEAGNNNGWPVISYGINYDGSTFTDLTELNGMEQPVYHWTPSIAPCGMTFVSSDFYGNWKNDLFVSSLKFEYLHRLKMNGNAVVGHETLLEGIGRVRDAQMGIDGYLYIVVEGPGRLIRLVPEQ
;
A
#
# COMPACT_ATOMS: atom_id res chain seq x y z
N MET A 1 -28.18 20.79 -34.81
CA MET A 1 -29.55 20.56 -34.31
C MET A 1 -30.04 19.21 -34.81
N ALA A 2 -30.01 18.21 -33.95
CA ALA A 2 -30.90 17.06 -33.96
C ALA A 2 -30.96 16.58 -32.51
N GLN A 3 -32.18 16.47 -31.98
CA GLN A 3 -32.51 16.33 -30.57
C GLN A 3 -32.23 14.91 -30.05
N ILE A 4 -31.72 14.81 -28.83
CA ILE A 4 -31.70 13.58 -28.05
C ILE A 4 -32.82 13.66 -27.01
N THR A 5 -33.69 12.66 -27.03
CA THR A 5 -34.77 12.37 -26.09
C THR A 5 -34.25 11.74 -24.79
N PRO A 6 -34.86 12.02 -23.61
CA PRO A 6 -34.50 11.36 -22.35
C PRO A 6 -35.19 10.00 -22.14
N ASN A 7 -34.46 9.09 -21.49
CA ASN A 7 -34.82 7.72 -21.13
C ASN A 7 -35.74 7.69 -19.87
N PRO A 8 -36.77 6.81 -19.77
CA PRO A 8 -37.78 6.88 -18.72
C PRO A 8 -37.66 5.72 -17.72
N PHE A 9 -37.29 5.98 -16.47
CA PHE A 9 -37.58 5.07 -15.35
C PHE A 9 -37.80 5.86 -14.06
N SER A 10 -39.05 6.29 -13.84
CA SER A 10 -39.47 6.94 -12.60
C SER A 10 -40.95 6.68 -12.30
N GLN A 11 -41.37 5.42 -12.18
CA GLN A 11 -42.65 5.10 -11.55
C GLN A 11 -42.64 3.70 -10.95
N ILE A 12 -42.49 3.58 -9.62
CA ILE A 12 -43.34 2.71 -8.77
C ILE A 12 -43.37 3.31 -7.34
N THR A 13 -44.48 3.95 -6.99
CA THR A 13 -44.97 4.02 -5.61
C THR A 13 -46.43 3.56 -5.63
N PHE A 14 -46.82 2.68 -4.70
CA PHE A 14 -47.94 2.85 -3.75
C PHE A 14 -48.55 1.50 -3.29
N LYS A 15 -48.52 1.28 -1.97
CA LYS A 15 -49.54 0.67 -1.06
C LYS A 15 -49.01 -0.45 -0.16
N LEU A 16 -48.93 -0.16 1.15
CA LEU A 16 -49.89 -0.67 2.15
C LEU A 16 -49.60 -0.06 3.54
N LYS A 17 -50.59 0.68 4.06
CA LYS A 17 -50.75 1.08 5.48
C LYS A 17 -51.81 0.17 6.13
N HIS A 18 -51.74 0.04 7.46
CA HIS A 18 -52.50 -0.83 8.38
C HIS A 18 -51.85 -2.21 8.54
N THR A 19 -51.52 -2.75 9.72
CA THR A 19 -51.95 -2.56 11.12
C THR A 19 -50.85 -3.23 11.97
N TYR A 20 -50.40 -2.71 13.13
CA TYR A 20 -50.71 -3.34 14.42
C TYR A 20 -50.22 -2.41 15.55
N LYS A 21 -51.19 -1.93 16.34
CA LYS A 21 -51.02 -1.43 17.70
C LYS A 21 -51.39 -2.59 18.64
N GLY A 22 -50.57 -2.86 19.65
CA GLY A 22 -51.01 -3.48 20.90
C GLY A 22 -50.21 -4.69 21.36
N LEU A 23 -49.24 -4.47 22.26
CA LEU A 23 -49.37 -4.84 23.68
C LEU A 23 -48.23 -4.19 24.51
N LYS A 24 -48.62 -3.30 25.44
CA LYS A 24 -47.90 -3.07 26.71
C LYS A 24 -48.15 -4.34 27.57
N THR A 25 -47.24 -4.89 28.37
CA THR A 25 -46.79 -4.38 29.68
C THR A 25 -45.88 -5.45 30.31
N ILE A 26 -44.76 -5.06 30.94
CA ILE A 26 -44.28 -5.43 32.30
C ILE A 26 -42.88 -4.77 32.48
N THR A 27 -42.83 -3.55 33.03
CA THR A 27 -42.26 -3.17 34.35
C THR A 27 -40.76 -3.47 34.51
N GLN A 28 -39.88 -2.49 34.24
CA GLN A 28 -39.15 -1.65 35.21
C GLN A 28 -38.28 -2.42 36.23
N PHE A 29 -36.96 -2.22 36.21
CA PHE A 29 -36.18 -1.83 37.39
C PHE A 29 -34.83 -1.22 36.97
N VAL A 30 -34.59 0.02 37.41
CA VAL A 30 -33.31 0.75 37.39
C VAL A 30 -33.02 1.11 38.85
N GLY A 31 -31.76 1.03 39.26
CA GLY A 31 -31.22 1.91 40.32
C GLY A 31 -30.65 1.24 41.58
N LEU A 32 -29.32 1.09 41.57
CA LEU A 32 -28.35 1.72 42.47
C LEU A 32 -28.51 1.77 44.02
N PHE A 33 -27.33 1.65 44.65
CA PHE A 33 -26.84 2.17 45.94
C PHE A 33 -26.86 1.29 47.23
N PHE A 34 -25.64 1.00 47.69
CA PHE A 34 -25.08 0.89 49.06
C PHE A 34 -26.02 0.74 50.27
N LEU A 35 -25.65 -0.15 51.22
CA LEU A 35 -25.08 0.24 52.53
C LEU A 35 -24.62 -0.98 53.36
N SER A 36 -23.51 -0.78 54.07
CA SER A 36 -22.85 -1.58 55.10
C SER A 36 -23.65 -1.74 56.41
N LEU A 37 -23.25 -2.69 57.27
CA LEU A 37 -23.08 -2.61 58.76
C LEU A 37 -22.85 -4.05 59.30
N LEU A 38 -21.68 -4.43 59.85
CA LEU A 38 -21.03 -4.13 61.16
C LEU A 38 -21.47 -5.02 62.34
N LEU A 39 -20.46 -5.56 63.05
CA LEU A 39 -20.31 -5.92 64.50
C LEU A 39 -19.20 -7.01 64.59
N GLY A 40 -18.13 -6.99 65.38
CA GLY A 40 -17.59 -6.10 66.42
C GLY A 40 -16.85 -6.90 67.52
N CYS A 41 -15.54 -6.63 67.73
CA CYS A 41 -14.68 -6.78 68.96
C CYS A 41 -14.46 -8.19 69.59
N ASN A 42 -13.35 -8.60 70.22
CA ASN A 42 -12.12 -7.94 70.75
C ASN A 42 -11.02 -8.97 71.17
N ASN A 43 -9.78 -8.46 71.38
CA ASN A 43 -8.59 -9.00 72.12
C ASN A 43 -7.76 -10.12 71.41
N SER A 44 -6.42 -10.20 71.44
CA SER A 44 -5.35 -9.66 72.32
C SER A 44 -3.98 -9.59 71.60
N GLU A 45 -3.01 -8.90 72.23
CA GLU A 45 -1.64 -8.51 71.83
C GLU A 45 -0.63 -9.63 71.46
N ASP A 46 0.42 -9.15 70.75
CA ASP A 46 1.81 -9.63 70.59
C ASP A 46 2.14 -10.82 69.68
N ALA A 47 2.68 -10.50 68.50
CA ALA A 47 4.03 -10.91 68.07
C ALA A 47 4.43 -10.19 66.77
N GLU A 48 5.50 -9.39 66.83
CA GLU A 48 6.18 -8.81 65.67
C GLU A 48 6.70 -9.91 64.74
N SER A 49 6.47 -9.75 63.43
CA SER A 49 7.22 -10.42 62.37
C SER A 49 7.61 -9.39 61.32
N PRO A 50 8.81 -9.46 60.73
CA PRO A 50 9.44 -8.32 60.08
C PRO A 50 8.75 -7.98 58.76
N GLU A 51 8.57 -6.69 58.50
CA GLU A 51 8.25 -6.17 57.18
C GLU A 51 9.34 -6.60 56.19
N GLU A 52 9.03 -7.58 55.34
CA GLU A 52 9.72 -7.71 54.05
C GLU A 52 9.23 -6.54 53.18
N GLY A 53 10.10 -5.55 53.02
CA GLY A 53 9.87 -4.42 52.14
C GLY A 53 9.54 -4.90 50.73
N MET A 54 8.34 -4.53 50.25
CA MET A 54 8.08 -4.50 48.82
C MET A 54 9.11 -3.56 48.17
N ASN A 55 9.97 -4.15 47.35
CA ASN A 55 10.87 -3.42 46.47
C ASN A 55 10.02 -2.74 45.38
N PRO A 56 9.96 -1.40 45.29
CA PRO A 56 9.28 -0.71 44.20
C PRO A 56 10.23 -0.72 42.99
N GLY A 57 10.25 -1.80 42.22
CA GLY A 57 11.25 -1.92 41.16
C GLY A 57 11.09 -3.03 40.14
N ASN A 58 9.91 -3.64 40.04
CA ASN A 58 9.59 -4.49 38.89
C ASN A 58 8.16 -4.13 38.45
N GLU A 59 8.04 -3.06 37.66
CA GLU A 59 6.88 -2.97 36.77
C GLU A 59 6.92 -4.20 35.86
N ILE A 60 5.86 -5.00 35.90
CA ILE A 60 5.70 -6.10 34.98
C ILE A 60 5.41 -5.46 33.62
N VAL A 61 6.39 -5.44 32.73
CA VAL A 61 6.21 -4.97 31.36
C VAL A 61 5.26 -5.92 30.65
N ASP A 62 4.15 -5.39 30.13
CA ASP A 62 3.18 -6.14 29.32
C ASP A 62 3.73 -6.35 27.91
N LEU A 63 4.53 -7.41 27.74
CA LEU A 63 5.17 -7.75 26.47
C LEU A 63 4.16 -7.99 25.33
N GLU A 64 2.97 -8.52 25.63
CA GLU A 64 1.92 -8.71 24.62
C GLU A 64 1.38 -7.35 24.15
N GLY A 65 1.15 -6.44 25.09
CA GLY A 65 0.77 -5.05 24.82
C GLY A 65 1.82 -4.31 23.98
N VAL A 66 3.10 -4.42 24.34
CA VAL A 66 4.20 -3.76 23.60
C VAL A 66 4.34 -4.32 22.19
N ALA A 67 4.27 -5.64 22.03
CA ALA A 67 4.31 -6.28 20.71
C ALA A 67 3.10 -5.85 19.84
N LEU A 68 1.92 -5.69 20.44
CA LEU A 68 0.75 -5.16 19.74
C LEU A 68 0.95 -3.70 19.32
N THR A 69 1.53 -2.86 20.17
CA THR A 69 1.89 -1.48 19.85
C THR A 69 2.86 -1.43 18.67
N TYR A 70 3.90 -2.27 18.66
CA TYR A 70 4.82 -2.40 17.53
C TYR A 70 4.08 -2.71 16.22
N ARG A 71 3.27 -3.78 16.21
CA ARG A 71 2.53 -4.22 15.01
C ARG A 71 1.58 -3.15 14.47
N ASN A 72 0.96 -2.39 15.38
CA ASN A 72 0.01 -1.35 15.03
C ASN A 72 0.69 -0.10 14.46
N GLN A 73 1.76 0.37 15.12
CA GLN A 73 2.39 1.66 14.82
C GLN A 73 3.61 1.54 13.89
N CYS A 74 4.44 0.54 14.07
CA CYS A 74 5.71 0.40 13.35
C CYS A 74 5.66 -0.65 12.23
N GLY A 75 4.88 -1.73 12.41
CA GLY A 75 4.93 -2.91 11.55
C GLY A 75 4.54 -2.67 10.08
N GLY A 76 3.75 -1.64 9.78
CA GLY A 76 3.45 -1.26 8.39
C GLY A 76 4.70 -0.87 7.59
N CYS A 77 5.60 -0.13 8.22
CA CYS A 77 6.85 0.33 7.61
C CYS A 77 7.99 -0.68 7.78
N HIS A 78 7.97 -1.44 8.87
CA HIS A 78 9.11 -2.26 9.33
C HIS A 78 8.90 -3.79 9.26
N GLY A 79 7.75 -4.27 8.78
CA GLY A 79 7.36 -5.69 8.82
C GLY A 79 6.74 -6.06 10.16
N GLN A 80 5.91 -7.10 10.19
CA GLN A 80 5.23 -7.51 11.45
C GLN A 80 6.14 -8.28 12.40
N ASP A 81 7.22 -8.84 11.86
CA ASP A 81 8.15 -9.77 12.48
C ASP A 81 9.47 -9.13 12.91
N LEU A 82 9.60 -7.79 12.81
CA LEU A 82 10.83 -7.03 13.00
C LEU A 82 11.92 -7.31 11.94
N GLY A 83 11.61 -8.02 10.86
CA GLY A 83 12.60 -8.46 9.87
C GLY A 83 13.33 -7.34 9.15
N SER A 84 12.74 -6.14 9.09
CA SER A 84 13.45 -4.97 8.52
C SER A 84 14.67 -4.53 9.34
N PHE A 85 14.77 -4.94 10.60
CA PHE A 85 15.83 -4.58 11.53
C PHE A 85 16.94 -5.63 11.64
N VAL A 86 16.69 -6.85 11.15
CA VAL A 86 17.61 -7.99 11.23
C VAL A 86 18.61 -7.97 10.07
N GLU A 87 19.89 -8.17 10.39
CA GLU A 87 21.00 -8.25 9.42
C GLU A 87 21.04 -7.08 8.43
N ARG A 88 20.81 -5.86 8.94
CA ARG A 88 20.84 -4.61 8.17
C ARG A 88 21.63 -3.51 8.88
N GLU A 89 22.16 -2.59 8.09
CA GLU A 89 22.70 -1.34 8.60
C GLU A 89 21.55 -0.36 8.90
N TRP A 90 21.47 0.08 10.16
CA TRP A 90 20.46 1.02 10.61
C TRP A 90 20.83 2.45 10.20
N THR A 91 19.90 3.16 9.57
CA THR A 91 20.15 4.50 9.03
C THR A 91 20.43 5.55 10.11
N TYR A 92 19.81 5.41 11.29
CA TYR A 92 19.87 6.40 12.38
C TYR A 92 20.52 5.86 13.66
N GLY A 93 21.28 4.75 13.54
CA GLY A 93 21.85 4.06 14.68
C GLY A 93 20.89 3.06 15.33
N ASN A 94 21.42 2.23 16.22
CA ASN A 94 20.70 1.12 16.86
C ASN A 94 20.94 1.06 18.38
N SER A 95 21.48 2.12 18.98
CA SER A 95 21.51 2.24 20.44
C SER A 95 20.13 2.59 21.00
N LEU A 96 19.90 2.25 22.28
CA LEU A 96 18.65 2.56 22.99
C LEU A 96 18.27 4.05 22.83
N GLU A 97 19.21 4.97 23.04
CA GLU A 97 18.98 6.42 22.92
C GLU A 97 18.61 6.85 21.50
N GLU A 98 19.31 6.33 20.49
CA GLU A 98 19.06 6.64 19.08
C GLU A 98 17.69 6.12 18.61
N VAL A 99 17.29 4.92 19.05
CA VAL A 99 15.99 4.35 18.69
C VAL A 99 14.86 5.06 19.42
N ILE A 100 15.02 5.40 20.71
CA ILE A 100 14.06 6.24 21.44
C ILE A 100 13.88 7.58 20.72
N HIS A 101 14.98 8.23 20.33
CA HIS A 101 14.93 9.49 19.57
C HIS A 101 14.18 9.30 18.25
N SER A 102 14.50 8.24 17.50
CA SER A 102 13.85 7.93 16.22
C SER A 102 12.33 7.74 16.36
N ILE A 103 11.88 7.00 17.37
CA ILE A 103 10.45 6.76 17.63
C ILE A 103 9.76 8.04 18.14
N THR A 104 10.42 8.78 19.02
CA THR A 104 9.85 9.99 19.64
C THR A 104 9.67 11.10 18.61
N ASP A 105 10.73 11.43 17.89
CA ASP A 105 10.83 12.64 17.06
C ASP A 105 10.59 12.37 15.57
N GLY A 106 10.72 11.12 15.13
CA GLY A 106 10.57 10.73 13.73
C GLY A 106 11.60 11.37 12.79
N TYR A 107 11.46 11.05 11.50
CA TYR A 107 12.23 11.66 10.41
C TYR A 107 11.27 11.94 9.24
N ALA A 108 10.55 13.07 9.32
CA ALA A 108 9.51 13.43 8.36
C ALA A 108 9.99 13.39 6.89
N ASP A 109 11.20 13.89 6.63
CA ASP A 109 11.80 13.87 5.28
C ASP A 109 12.04 12.45 4.74
N ASN A 110 12.11 11.43 5.60
CA ASN A 110 12.31 10.03 5.22
C ASN A 110 11.06 9.17 5.46
N GLY A 111 9.93 9.80 5.78
CA GLY A 111 8.65 9.13 6.00
C GLY A 111 8.56 8.29 7.26
N MET A 112 9.38 8.58 8.27
CA MET A 112 9.24 8.01 9.61
C MET A 112 8.41 8.98 10.49
N PRO A 113 7.16 8.65 10.85
CA PRO A 113 6.34 9.50 11.71
C PRO A 113 6.92 9.62 13.12
N ALA A 114 6.61 10.73 13.78
CA ALA A 114 6.90 10.93 15.19
C ALA A 114 5.78 10.33 16.04
N TYR A 115 6.14 9.61 17.11
CA TYR A 115 5.17 8.99 18.03
C TYR A 115 5.22 9.59 19.45
N GLY A 116 6.06 10.58 19.71
CA GLY A 116 6.20 11.20 21.04
C GLY A 116 4.93 11.90 21.56
N SER A 117 3.99 12.24 20.69
CA SER A 117 2.66 12.75 21.08
C SER A 117 1.62 11.64 21.27
N ALA A 118 1.85 10.46 20.68
CA ALA A 118 0.93 9.31 20.71
C ALA A 118 1.24 8.34 21.86
N LEU A 119 2.52 8.21 22.21
CA LEU A 119 3.04 7.25 23.19
C LEU A 119 3.74 8.01 24.32
N GLY A 120 3.53 7.55 25.56
CA GLY A 120 4.26 8.03 26.73
C GLY A 120 5.74 7.63 26.67
N ALA A 121 6.59 8.37 27.38
CA ALA A 121 8.04 8.10 27.41
C ALA A 121 8.38 6.67 27.84
N GLN A 122 7.66 6.11 28.83
CA GLN A 122 7.84 4.72 29.26
C GLN A 122 7.42 3.73 28.17
N GLU A 123 6.31 3.99 27.46
CA GLU A 123 5.85 3.12 26.36
C GLU A 123 6.86 3.10 25.21
N ILE A 124 7.51 4.24 24.92
CA ILE A 124 8.58 4.33 23.90
C ILE A 124 9.84 3.57 24.36
N GLU A 125 10.22 3.69 25.62
CA GLU A 125 11.34 2.94 26.19
C GLU A 125 11.07 1.43 26.16
N ASP A 126 9.88 0.99 26.58
CA ASP A 126 9.45 -0.42 26.56
C ASP A 126 9.42 -0.96 25.12
N LEU A 127 8.88 -0.18 24.18
CA LEU A 127 8.87 -0.53 22.74
C LEU A 127 10.28 -0.63 22.17
N THR A 128 11.17 0.27 22.54
CA THR A 128 12.57 0.23 22.10
C THR A 128 13.28 -0.99 22.66
N ASN A 129 13.12 -1.28 23.96
CA ASN A 129 13.69 -2.45 24.60
C ASN A 129 13.15 -3.74 23.96
N TYR A 130 11.85 -3.80 23.66
CA TYR A 130 11.23 -4.90 22.93
C TYR A 130 11.90 -5.10 21.57
N ILE A 131 12.00 -4.06 20.73
CA ILE A 131 12.64 -4.14 19.41
C ILE A 131 14.08 -4.67 19.53
N LEU A 132 14.90 -4.04 20.38
CA LEU A 132 16.32 -4.39 20.51
C LEU A 132 16.53 -5.79 21.09
N THR A 133 15.68 -6.22 22.02
CA THR A 133 15.74 -7.56 22.62
C THR A 133 15.30 -8.61 21.62
N GLU A 134 14.20 -8.37 20.90
CA GLU A 134 13.64 -9.34 19.97
C GLU A 134 14.53 -9.57 18.75
N ILE A 135 15.31 -8.58 18.31
CA ILE A 135 16.21 -8.75 17.17
C ILE A 135 17.58 -9.33 17.57
N ASP A 136 17.93 -9.32 18.85
CA ASP A 136 19.26 -9.75 19.30
C ASP A 136 19.48 -11.23 18.98
N GLY A 137 20.55 -11.52 18.23
CA GLY A 137 20.87 -12.86 17.77
C GLY A 137 19.91 -13.47 16.74
N LYS A 138 18.82 -12.78 16.33
CA LYS A 138 17.98 -13.23 15.22
C LYS A 138 18.72 -13.08 13.89
N THR A 139 18.52 -14.04 13.02
CA THR A 139 18.97 -14.02 11.63
C THR A 139 17.76 -14.03 10.72
N LYS A 140 17.92 -13.65 9.44
CA LYS A 140 16.79 -13.74 8.49
C LYS A 140 16.28 -15.17 8.33
N ALA A 141 17.18 -16.14 8.34
CA ALA A 141 16.82 -17.55 8.28
C ALA A 141 15.89 -17.98 9.43
N MET A 142 16.10 -17.43 10.65
CA MET A 142 15.24 -17.73 11.80
C MET A 142 13.85 -17.10 11.67
N LEU A 143 13.73 -15.93 11.06
CA LEU A 143 12.41 -15.33 10.77
C LEU A 143 11.66 -16.13 9.71
N GLU A 144 12.39 -16.70 8.75
CA GLU A 144 11.81 -17.55 7.70
C GLU A 144 11.34 -18.92 8.22
N GLU A 145 11.90 -19.45 9.32
CA GLU A 145 11.46 -20.71 9.93
C GLU A 145 10.02 -20.66 10.47
N ASP A 146 9.54 -19.49 10.86
CA ASP A 146 8.19 -19.28 11.38
C ASP A 146 7.15 -19.06 10.26
N ASN A 147 7.59 -18.89 9.00
CA ASN A 147 6.68 -18.73 7.87
C ASN A 147 5.89 -20.02 7.61
N PRO A 148 4.61 -19.91 7.20
CA PRO A 148 3.82 -21.08 6.89
C PRO A 148 4.42 -21.86 5.72
N ASP A 149 4.30 -23.18 5.78
CA ASP A 149 4.66 -24.05 4.67
C ASP A 149 3.65 -23.89 3.52
N LEU A 150 4.04 -23.07 2.53
CA LEU A 150 3.27 -22.82 1.32
C LEU A 150 3.74 -23.68 0.13
N SER A 151 4.51 -24.74 0.37
CA SER A 151 5.05 -25.61 -0.70
C SER A 151 4.02 -26.60 -1.27
N GLY A 152 2.91 -26.81 -0.57
CA GLY A 152 1.85 -27.74 -0.93
C GLY A 152 0.71 -27.12 -1.75
N LEU A 153 -0.43 -27.84 -1.74
CA LEU A 153 -1.69 -27.33 -2.24
C LEU A 153 -2.30 -26.36 -1.23
N ILE A 154 -2.68 -25.18 -1.72
CA ILE A 154 -3.29 -24.11 -0.96
C ILE A 154 -4.76 -24.04 -1.36
N ALA A 155 -5.64 -24.11 -0.37
CA ALA A 155 -7.07 -23.95 -0.57
C ALA A 155 -7.43 -22.45 -0.49
N SER A 156 -8.19 -22.00 -1.48
CA SER A 156 -9.00 -20.79 -1.39
C SER A 156 -10.48 -21.16 -1.23
N ASP A 157 -11.33 -20.17 -1.05
CA ASP A 157 -12.78 -20.31 -1.00
C ASP A 157 -13.35 -21.01 -2.26
N ASP A 158 -12.71 -20.81 -3.42
CA ASP A 158 -13.29 -21.16 -4.73
C ASP A 158 -12.45 -22.15 -5.55
N LEU A 159 -11.17 -22.31 -5.25
CA LEU A 159 -10.28 -23.25 -5.94
C LEU A 159 -9.10 -23.68 -5.06
N THR A 160 -8.41 -24.73 -5.51
CA THR A 160 -7.11 -25.13 -4.97
C THR A 160 -6.01 -24.72 -5.95
N PHE A 161 -4.89 -24.23 -5.45
CA PHE A 161 -3.74 -23.84 -6.26
C PHE A 161 -2.45 -24.22 -5.56
N ARG A 162 -1.34 -24.15 -6.30
CA ARG A 162 0.01 -24.24 -5.71
C ARG A 162 0.82 -23.02 -6.10
N LEU A 163 1.88 -22.76 -5.34
CA LEU A 163 2.87 -21.76 -5.69
C LEU A 163 3.97 -22.39 -6.55
N GLU A 164 4.42 -21.66 -7.56
CA GLU A 164 5.65 -21.95 -8.26
C GLU A 164 6.62 -20.78 -8.12
N THR A 165 7.69 -20.99 -7.35
CA THR A 165 8.80 -20.04 -7.28
C THR A 165 9.57 -20.05 -8.60
N LEU A 166 9.65 -18.88 -9.24
CA LEU A 166 10.41 -18.67 -10.46
C LEU A 166 11.79 -18.09 -10.18
N ASN A 167 11.95 -17.35 -9.10
CA ASN A 167 13.25 -16.94 -8.56
C ASN A 167 13.09 -16.55 -7.09
N ASP A 168 14.08 -16.84 -6.26
CA ASP A 168 14.14 -16.51 -4.82
C ASP A 168 15.46 -15.83 -4.43
N GLU A 169 16.24 -15.39 -5.42
CA GLU A 169 17.56 -14.79 -5.27
C GLU A 169 17.56 -13.30 -5.69
N ILE A 170 16.38 -12.66 -5.83
CA ILE A 170 16.30 -11.27 -6.25
C ILE A 170 16.89 -10.41 -5.12
N PRO A 171 18.00 -9.69 -5.38
CA PRO A 171 18.67 -8.94 -4.33
C PRO A 171 17.84 -7.70 -3.96
N GLY A 172 18.03 -7.16 -2.76
CA GLY A 172 17.40 -5.91 -2.37
C GLY A 172 15.88 -6.01 -2.23
N ILE A 173 15.15 -5.01 -2.74
CA ILE A 173 13.68 -4.94 -2.66
C ILE A 173 13.13 -4.96 -4.09
N PRO A 174 12.56 -6.09 -4.57
CA PRO A 174 11.83 -6.08 -5.84
C PRO A 174 10.67 -5.08 -5.74
N TRP A 175 10.32 -4.39 -6.83
CA TRP A 175 9.26 -3.36 -6.83
C TRP A 175 8.16 -3.59 -7.86
N GLY A 176 8.53 -3.71 -9.13
CA GLY A 176 7.62 -3.94 -10.25
C GLY A 176 8.02 -5.20 -11.00
N LEU A 177 7.04 -5.85 -11.64
CA LEU A 177 7.27 -6.96 -12.56
C LEU A 177 6.55 -6.72 -13.89
N GLU A 178 7.05 -7.29 -14.99
CA GLU A 178 6.37 -7.27 -16.29
C GLU A 178 6.81 -8.46 -17.15
N GLN A 179 5.85 -9.22 -17.69
CA GLN A 179 6.16 -10.39 -18.54
C GLN A 179 6.36 -9.99 -20.01
N LEU A 180 7.49 -10.38 -20.58
CA LEU A 180 7.79 -10.22 -22.00
C LEU A 180 7.04 -11.25 -22.86
N PRO A 181 6.80 -10.99 -24.16
CA PRO A 181 6.16 -11.93 -25.10
C PRO A 181 6.78 -13.34 -25.17
N ASN A 182 8.06 -13.47 -24.82
CA ASN A 182 8.79 -14.75 -24.81
C ASN A 182 8.71 -15.51 -23.47
N GLY A 183 7.94 -15.00 -22.50
CA GLY A 183 7.72 -15.61 -21.19
C GLY A 183 8.73 -15.20 -20.11
N GLU A 184 9.81 -14.52 -20.48
CA GLU A 184 10.76 -13.95 -19.52
C GLU A 184 10.13 -12.78 -18.76
N ILE A 185 10.57 -12.51 -17.54
CA ILE A 185 9.94 -11.51 -16.68
C ILE A 185 10.96 -10.47 -16.27
N LEU A 186 10.68 -9.20 -16.57
CA LEU A 186 11.43 -8.08 -16.03
C LEU A 186 11.03 -7.86 -14.57
N VAL A 187 12.00 -7.60 -13.71
CA VAL A 187 11.77 -7.23 -12.30
C VAL A 187 12.66 -6.06 -11.95
N THR A 188 12.05 -4.97 -11.50
CA THR A 188 12.81 -3.82 -10.97
C THR A 188 13.16 -4.06 -9.50
N GLU A 189 14.31 -3.56 -9.11
CA GLU A 189 14.80 -3.57 -7.74
C GLU A 189 14.99 -2.13 -7.28
N ARG A 190 14.40 -1.76 -6.14
CA ARG A 190 14.31 -0.38 -5.66
C ARG A 190 15.67 0.32 -5.57
N GLY A 191 16.74 -0.42 -5.29
CA GLY A 191 18.11 0.05 -5.29
C GLY A 191 18.63 0.60 -6.62
N GLY A 192 17.95 0.38 -7.75
CA GLY A 192 18.30 0.94 -9.05
C GLY A 192 18.66 -0.06 -10.13
N ARG A 193 18.39 -1.35 -9.92
CA ARG A 193 18.73 -2.42 -10.86
C ARG A 193 17.48 -2.96 -11.51
N LEU A 194 17.59 -3.30 -12.79
CA LEU A 194 16.58 -4.04 -13.53
C LEU A 194 17.11 -5.45 -13.78
N PHE A 195 16.28 -6.45 -13.50
CA PHE A 195 16.62 -7.84 -13.75
C PHE A 195 15.66 -8.45 -14.76
N LEU A 196 16.15 -9.48 -15.44
CA LEU A 196 15.38 -10.39 -16.28
C LEU A 196 15.45 -11.78 -15.64
N VAL A 197 14.29 -12.33 -15.31
CA VAL A 197 14.14 -13.73 -14.89
C VAL A 197 13.84 -14.57 -16.12
N GLY A 198 14.80 -15.43 -16.48
CA GLY A 198 14.69 -16.32 -17.62
C GLY A 198 13.69 -17.46 -17.39
N ASN A 199 13.27 -18.10 -18.48
CA ASN A 199 12.42 -19.31 -18.43
C ASN A 199 13.10 -20.48 -17.69
N ASP A 200 14.43 -20.45 -17.57
CA ASP A 200 15.25 -21.37 -16.79
C ASP A 200 15.44 -20.93 -15.32
N LYS A 201 14.69 -19.90 -14.88
CA LYS A 201 14.69 -19.32 -13.53
C LYS A 201 15.96 -18.54 -13.18
N GLN A 202 16.88 -18.36 -14.13
CA GLN A 202 18.12 -17.61 -13.91
C GLN A 202 17.84 -16.10 -13.88
N LEU A 203 18.53 -15.42 -12.97
CA LEU A 203 18.45 -13.96 -12.83
C LEU A 203 19.60 -13.29 -13.60
N THR A 204 19.26 -12.39 -14.52
CA THR A 204 20.26 -11.63 -15.30
C THR A 204 20.02 -10.14 -15.16
N GLU A 205 21.07 -9.36 -14.85
CA GLU A 205 20.96 -7.90 -14.77
C GLU A 205 20.87 -7.27 -16.16
N ILE A 206 19.91 -6.35 -16.32
CA ILE A 206 19.74 -5.49 -17.50
C ILE A 206 20.46 -4.17 -17.24
N THR A 207 21.36 -3.82 -18.13
CA THR A 207 22.15 -2.58 -18.05
C THR A 207 21.45 -1.40 -18.74
N GLY A 208 21.91 -0.16 -18.53
CA GLY A 208 21.37 1.03 -19.21
C GLY A 208 20.15 1.66 -18.54
N VAL A 209 19.81 1.22 -17.32
CA VAL A 209 18.83 1.87 -16.43
C VAL A 209 19.28 3.32 -16.12
N PRO A 210 18.38 4.31 -16.04
CA PRO A 210 18.73 5.68 -15.68
C PRO A 210 19.33 5.78 -14.27
N ASP A 211 20.10 6.84 -14.01
CA ASP A 211 20.55 7.17 -12.65
C ASP A 211 19.35 7.40 -11.72
N VAL A 212 19.26 6.61 -10.64
CA VAL A 212 18.14 6.66 -9.68
C VAL A 212 18.55 7.24 -8.34
N ALA A 213 17.64 7.98 -7.70
CA ALA A 213 17.76 8.38 -6.30
C ALA A 213 17.08 7.34 -5.39
N SER A 214 17.86 6.36 -4.93
CA SER A 214 17.40 5.38 -3.93
C SER A 214 17.50 5.97 -2.52
N GLN A 215 16.40 6.52 -2.02
CA GLN A 215 16.28 7.04 -0.65
C GLN A 215 14.83 6.92 -0.16
N GLY A 216 14.64 6.45 1.07
CA GLY A 216 13.32 6.21 1.64
C GLY A 216 12.53 5.21 0.81
N GLN A 217 11.38 5.64 0.31
CA GLN A 217 10.50 4.89 -0.61
C GLN A 217 10.89 5.07 -2.09
N GLY A 218 11.78 6.01 -2.42
CA GLY A 218 12.22 6.27 -3.79
C GLY A 218 13.29 5.28 -4.27
N GLY A 219 13.38 5.12 -5.59
CA GLY A 219 14.30 4.17 -6.23
C GLY A 219 14.00 3.99 -7.72
N LEU A 220 14.40 2.86 -8.28
CA LEU A 220 13.77 2.32 -9.49
C LEU A 220 12.46 1.64 -9.08
N LEU A 221 11.35 2.02 -9.70
CA LEU A 221 10.02 1.63 -9.23
C LEU A 221 9.35 0.75 -10.27
N ASP A 222 8.42 1.25 -11.07
CA ASP A 222 7.64 0.39 -11.95
C ASP A 222 8.36 0.04 -13.26
N VAL A 223 7.95 -1.07 -13.86
CA VAL A 223 8.34 -1.47 -15.21
C VAL A 223 7.10 -1.88 -16.00
N LEU A 224 7.03 -1.45 -17.25
CA LEU A 224 5.91 -1.76 -18.14
C LEU A 224 6.44 -1.87 -19.58
N ILE A 225 5.91 -2.79 -20.39
CA ILE A 225 6.22 -2.84 -21.82
C ILE A 225 5.15 -2.11 -22.65
N HIS A 226 5.54 -1.60 -23.80
CA HIS A 226 4.57 -1.04 -24.75
C HIS A 226 3.58 -2.13 -25.21
N PRO A 227 2.30 -1.81 -25.44
CA PRO A 227 1.32 -2.76 -26.01
C PRO A 227 1.69 -3.34 -27.40
N ASP A 228 2.74 -2.83 -28.03
CA ASP A 228 3.25 -3.19 -29.36
C ASP A 228 4.74 -3.61 -29.27
N PHE A 229 5.12 -4.14 -28.10
CA PHE A 229 6.50 -4.46 -27.75
C PHE A 229 7.19 -5.33 -28.79
N GLU A 230 6.48 -6.31 -29.37
CA GLU A 230 7.04 -7.20 -30.41
C GLU A 230 7.57 -6.44 -31.63
N ASN A 231 7.05 -5.25 -31.91
CA ASN A 231 7.45 -4.44 -33.06
C ASN A 231 8.41 -3.29 -32.70
N ASN A 232 8.38 -2.79 -31.46
CA ASN A 232 9.09 -1.58 -31.08
C ASN A 232 10.08 -1.72 -29.90
N ALA A 233 9.99 -2.82 -29.15
CA ALA A 233 10.81 -3.17 -27.98
C ALA A 233 10.84 -2.10 -26.87
N TRP A 234 9.83 -1.22 -26.78
CA TRP A 234 9.80 -0.15 -25.79
C TRP A 234 9.43 -0.67 -24.38
N VAL A 235 10.30 -0.38 -23.42
CA VAL A 235 10.12 -0.57 -21.98
C VAL A 235 10.02 0.80 -21.31
N TYR A 236 9.11 0.92 -20.36
CA TYR A 236 8.87 2.10 -19.55
C TYR A 236 9.34 1.83 -18.13
N LEU A 237 10.04 2.80 -17.53
CA LEU A 237 10.49 2.73 -16.16
C LEU A 237 10.09 4.00 -15.43
N SER A 238 9.42 3.84 -14.29
CA SER A 238 9.23 4.94 -13.35
C SER A 238 10.30 4.89 -12.27
N TYR A 239 10.75 6.06 -11.83
CA TYR A 239 11.86 6.15 -10.88
C TYR A 239 11.88 7.48 -10.14
N SER A 240 12.60 7.50 -9.02
CA SER A 240 12.95 8.71 -8.28
C SER A 240 14.13 9.39 -8.98
N ARG A 241 13.87 10.53 -9.62
CA ARG A 241 14.85 11.36 -10.33
C ARG A 241 15.38 12.47 -9.43
N VAL A 242 16.70 12.58 -9.33
CA VAL A 242 17.38 13.67 -8.61
C VAL A 242 17.20 15.00 -9.35
N ASN A 243 17.01 16.10 -8.60
CA ASN A 243 17.05 17.44 -9.17
C ASN A 243 18.47 17.73 -9.68
N PRO A 244 18.65 18.07 -10.97
CA PRO A 244 19.98 18.33 -11.54
C PRO A 244 20.73 19.49 -10.89
N ASN A 245 20.03 20.37 -10.16
CA ASN A 245 20.60 21.54 -9.50
C ASN A 245 20.66 21.42 -7.97
N ASN A 246 20.07 20.38 -7.37
CA ASN A 246 20.09 20.15 -5.93
C ASN A 246 19.97 18.65 -5.62
N SER A 247 21.07 17.99 -5.26
CA SER A 247 21.07 16.54 -5.01
C SER A 247 20.22 16.09 -3.81
N SER A 248 19.80 17.02 -2.95
CA SER A 248 18.86 16.74 -1.85
C SER A 248 17.40 16.72 -2.29
N GLU A 249 17.07 17.11 -3.52
CA GLU A 249 15.71 17.11 -4.01
C GLU A 249 15.52 16.05 -5.09
N ARG A 250 14.32 15.46 -5.13
CA ARG A 250 13.98 14.41 -6.08
C ARG A 250 12.50 14.40 -6.41
N THR A 251 12.10 13.72 -7.48
CA THR A 251 10.70 13.52 -7.85
C THR A 251 10.46 12.30 -8.72
N THR A 252 9.20 11.88 -8.86
CA THR A 252 8.80 10.81 -9.77
C THR A 252 9.01 11.24 -11.22
N ALA A 253 9.67 10.39 -11.99
CA ALA A 253 9.87 10.57 -13.43
C ALA A 253 9.63 9.24 -14.15
N VAL A 254 9.39 9.33 -15.45
CA VAL A 254 9.25 8.17 -16.33
C VAL A 254 10.20 8.32 -17.51
N VAL A 255 10.97 7.27 -17.77
CA VAL A 255 11.66 7.09 -19.04
C VAL A 255 11.01 5.99 -19.87
N ARG A 256 11.18 6.05 -21.18
CA ARG A 256 11.10 4.88 -22.05
C ARG A 256 12.46 4.56 -22.64
N ALA A 257 12.73 3.29 -22.92
CA ALA A 257 13.97 2.82 -23.52
C ALA A 257 13.69 1.56 -24.36
N ARG A 258 14.50 1.26 -25.36
CA ARG A 258 14.41 0.02 -26.11
C ARG A 258 15.20 -1.09 -25.43
N LEU A 259 14.59 -2.25 -25.24
CA LEU A 259 15.29 -3.45 -24.80
C LEU A 259 16.04 -4.09 -25.97
N GLN A 260 17.37 -4.12 -25.90
CA GLN A 260 18.25 -4.75 -26.88
C GLN A 260 19.19 -5.74 -26.18
N GLY A 261 18.85 -7.04 -26.26
CA GLY A 261 19.52 -8.06 -25.45
C GLY A 261 19.36 -7.73 -23.97
N ASN A 262 20.47 -7.69 -23.22
CA ASN A 262 20.45 -7.40 -21.78
C ASN A 262 20.79 -5.92 -21.48
N SER A 263 20.33 -5.02 -22.35
CA SER A 263 20.59 -3.58 -22.21
C SER A 263 19.41 -2.74 -22.66
N LEU A 264 19.18 -1.63 -21.95
CA LEU A 264 18.30 -0.55 -22.36
C LEU A 264 19.09 0.48 -23.17
N VAL A 265 18.60 0.79 -24.36
CA VAL A 265 19.18 1.77 -25.29
C VAL A 265 18.11 2.81 -25.67
N GLU A 266 18.50 3.91 -26.31
CA GLU A 266 17.55 4.95 -26.77
C GLU A 266 16.67 5.48 -25.62
N VAL A 267 17.29 5.76 -24.46
CA VAL A 267 16.58 6.21 -23.25
C VAL A 267 16.06 7.64 -23.41
N GLU A 268 14.76 7.81 -23.24
CA GLU A 268 14.05 9.09 -23.36
C GLU A 268 13.25 9.37 -22.09
N ASN A 269 13.46 10.53 -21.45
CA ASN A 269 12.61 10.98 -20.35
C ASN A 269 11.31 11.58 -20.90
N ILE A 270 10.18 10.93 -20.63
CA ILE A 270 8.86 11.29 -21.15
C ILE A 270 7.99 12.00 -20.11
N PHE A 271 8.31 11.89 -18.81
CA PHE A 271 7.55 12.54 -17.74
C PHE A 271 8.44 12.91 -16.56
N THR A 272 8.15 14.02 -15.90
CA THR A 272 8.78 14.44 -14.65
C THR A 272 7.77 15.24 -13.83
N ALA A 273 7.44 14.75 -12.64
CA ALA A 273 6.45 15.38 -11.76
C ALA A 273 7.08 16.56 -11.01
N LEU A 274 6.84 17.79 -11.45
CA LEU A 274 7.34 18.97 -10.75
C LEU A 274 6.39 19.43 -9.64
N PRO A 275 6.91 20.00 -8.54
CA PRO A 275 8.32 20.33 -8.28
C PRO A 275 9.20 19.16 -7.81
N TYR A 276 10.52 19.35 -7.83
CA TYR A 276 11.43 18.50 -7.05
C TYR A 276 11.35 18.87 -5.57
N LEU A 277 11.40 17.86 -4.69
CA LEU A 277 11.22 18.04 -3.24
C LEU A 277 12.27 17.26 -2.46
N ASN A 278 12.71 17.83 -1.34
CA ASN A 278 13.52 17.11 -0.35
C ASN A 278 12.60 16.22 0.51
N SER A 279 12.12 15.13 -0.08
CA SER A 279 11.26 14.15 0.57
C SER A 279 11.56 12.77 0.01
N GLY A 280 11.67 11.78 0.90
CA GLY A 280 11.89 10.36 0.62
C GLY A 280 10.62 9.53 0.65
N GLN A 281 9.43 10.14 0.73
CA GLN A 281 8.14 9.43 0.84
C GLN A 281 7.19 9.75 -0.31
N HIS A 282 6.21 8.86 -0.49
CA HIS A 282 5.02 8.99 -1.33
C HIS A 282 5.28 9.33 -2.79
N PHE A 283 6.10 8.53 -3.47
CA PHE A 283 6.38 8.71 -4.90
C PHE A 283 5.21 8.25 -5.79
N GLY A 284 4.36 7.35 -5.32
CA GLY A 284 3.44 6.59 -6.17
C GLY A 284 4.23 5.75 -7.17
N SER A 285 4.19 6.16 -8.44
CA SER A 285 5.00 5.69 -9.57
C SER A 285 4.49 4.48 -10.34
N ARG A 286 3.25 4.04 -10.13
CA ARG A 286 2.67 2.96 -10.95
C ARG A 286 2.36 3.47 -12.36
N LEU A 287 2.45 2.58 -13.35
CA LEU A 287 2.23 2.82 -14.77
C LEU A 287 1.18 1.83 -15.29
N VAL A 288 0.23 2.32 -16.09
CA VAL A 288 -0.74 1.46 -16.79
C VAL A 288 -1.03 2.04 -18.17
N PHE A 289 -1.00 1.21 -19.21
CA PHE A 289 -1.58 1.55 -20.51
C PHE A 289 -3.07 1.23 -20.53
N ASP A 290 -3.89 2.14 -21.05
CA ASP A 290 -5.26 1.82 -21.41
C ASP A 290 -5.37 1.24 -22.83
N SER A 291 -6.57 0.78 -23.18
CA SER A 291 -6.87 0.20 -24.49
C SER A 291 -6.77 1.18 -25.66
N ASN A 292 -6.66 2.49 -25.39
CA ASN A 292 -6.49 3.54 -26.40
C ASN A 292 -5.03 3.94 -26.60
N GLY A 293 -4.10 3.36 -25.82
CA GLY A 293 -2.67 3.65 -25.88
C GLY A 293 -2.24 4.84 -25.02
N TYR A 294 -3.11 5.36 -24.15
CA TYR A 294 -2.71 6.35 -23.16
C TYR A 294 -1.96 5.68 -22.01
N LEU A 295 -0.89 6.31 -21.55
CA LEU A 295 -0.13 5.93 -20.38
C LEU A 295 -0.58 6.74 -19.17
N TYR A 296 -1.02 6.04 -18.12
CA TYR A 296 -1.35 6.61 -16.82
C TYR A 296 -0.15 6.50 -15.90
N VAL A 297 0.13 7.56 -15.15
CA VAL A 297 1.27 7.65 -14.23
C VAL A 297 0.77 8.13 -12.87
N SER A 298 1.00 7.34 -11.82
CA SER A 298 0.61 7.71 -10.47
C SER A 298 1.71 8.54 -9.79
N VAL A 299 1.34 9.61 -9.08
CA VAL A 299 2.29 10.44 -8.32
C VAL A 299 1.70 10.77 -6.95
N GLY A 300 2.37 10.34 -5.88
CA GLY A 300 1.93 10.64 -4.51
C GLY A 300 2.20 12.09 -4.09
N ASP A 301 1.71 12.47 -2.91
CA ASP A 301 1.73 13.82 -2.37
C ASP A 301 3.10 14.26 -1.81
N ARG A 302 4.07 13.34 -1.84
CA ARG A 302 5.44 13.53 -1.34
C ARG A 302 5.52 13.96 0.13
N GLY A 303 4.51 13.61 0.93
CA GLY A 303 4.37 14.00 2.33
C GLY A 303 3.93 15.44 2.56
N ASN A 304 3.53 16.15 1.50
CA ASN A 304 3.15 17.56 1.53
C ASN A 304 1.62 17.70 1.42
N ARG A 305 0.94 17.05 2.37
CA ARG A 305 -0.51 16.88 2.47
C ARG A 305 -1.31 18.15 2.18
N ASP A 306 -0.98 19.24 2.87
CA ASP A 306 -1.79 20.46 2.90
C ASP A 306 -1.41 21.47 1.79
N VAL A 307 -0.51 21.07 0.87
CA VAL A 307 0.06 21.98 -0.15
C VAL A 307 -0.32 21.55 -1.56
N TYR A 308 -0.10 20.29 -1.93
CA TYR A 308 -0.11 19.88 -3.34
C TYR A 308 -1.34 19.12 -3.82
N PRO A 309 -1.90 18.13 -3.10
CA PRO A 309 -2.93 17.22 -3.63
C PRO A 309 -4.13 17.90 -4.26
N GLN A 310 -4.61 19.01 -3.68
CA GLN A 310 -5.76 19.76 -4.17
C GLN A 310 -5.42 20.85 -5.21
N GLU A 311 -4.17 21.30 -5.25
CA GLU A 311 -3.72 22.34 -6.19
C GLU A 311 -3.39 21.74 -7.55
N LEU A 312 -3.82 22.42 -8.63
CA LEU A 312 -3.67 21.95 -10.01
C LEU A 312 -2.41 22.48 -10.72
N ASP A 313 -1.68 23.41 -10.11
CA ASP A 313 -0.49 24.07 -10.68
C ASP A 313 0.81 23.27 -10.51
N ASN A 314 0.70 22.04 -10.02
CA ASN A 314 1.79 21.11 -9.76
C ASN A 314 1.38 19.66 -10.13
N ALA A 315 2.36 18.76 -10.14
CA ALA A 315 2.18 17.35 -10.53
C ALA A 315 2.18 16.38 -9.34
N ILE A 316 1.97 16.86 -8.11
CA ILE A 316 2.14 16.09 -6.87
C ILE A 316 0.77 15.74 -6.28
N GLY A 317 0.57 14.48 -5.88
CA GLY A 317 -0.72 13.97 -5.39
C GLY A 317 -1.80 13.87 -6.47
N LYS A 318 -1.45 13.28 -7.62
CA LYS A 318 -2.23 13.25 -8.87
C LYS A 318 -2.09 11.89 -9.57
N ILE A 319 -3.06 11.56 -10.43
CA ILE A 319 -2.84 10.65 -11.54
C ILE A 319 -2.72 11.45 -12.83
N HIS A 320 -1.70 11.16 -13.62
CA HIS A 320 -1.45 11.81 -14.90
C HIS A 320 -1.80 10.89 -16.06
N ARG A 321 -2.23 11.47 -17.19
CA ARG A 321 -2.43 10.76 -18.46
C ARG A 321 -1.62 11.44 -19.55
N ILE A 322 -0.74 10.66 -20.18
CA ILE A 322 0.15 11.08 -21.27
C ILE A 322 0.07 10.09 -22.44
N GLN A 323 0.60 10.47 -23.60
CA GLN A 323 0.85 9.52 -24.69
C GLN A 323 2.06 8.63 -24.36
N ASP A 324 2.23 7.55 -25.12
CA ASP A 324 3.36 6.62 -25.04
C ASP A 324 4.74 7.30 -25.23
N ASP A 325 4.79 8.49 -25.83
CA ASP A 325 5.99 9.30 -26.03
C ASP A 325 6.09 10.52 -25.10
N GLY A 326 5.17 10.67 -24.15
CA GLY A 326 5.12 11.80 -23.22
C GLY A 326 4.39 13.04 -23.74
N GLN A 327 3.88 13.04 -24.97
CA GLN A 327 3.00 14.12 -25.42
C GLN A 327 1.73 14.18 -24.55
N ILE A 328 1.20 15.38 -24.34
CA ILE A 328 0.01 15.57 -23.52
C ILE A 328 -1.26 15.49 -24.38
N PRO A 329 -2.20 14.57 -24.08
CA PRO A 329 -3.48 14.51 -24.77
C PRO A 329 -4.27 15.83 -24.61
N ILE A 330 -4.72 16.40 -25.73
CA ILE A 330 -5.44 17.68 -25.75
C ILE A 330 -6.84 17.61 -25.12
N ASP A 331 -7.36 16.41 -24.94
CA ASP A 331 -8.63 16.08 -24.31
C ASP A 331 -8.49 15.78 -22.81
N ASN A 332 -7.29 15.95 -22.23
CA ASN A 332 -7.14 15.92 -20.77
C ASN A 332 -8.02 16.97 -20.09
N PRO A 333 -8.59 16.66 -18.91
CA PRO A 333 -9.64 17.46 -18.27
C PRO A 333 -9.22 18.89 -17.94
N PHE A 334 -7.92 19.09 -17.67
CA PHE A 334 -7.36 20.40 -17.29
C PHE A 334 -6.47 21.02 -18.38
N TYR A 335 -6.46 20.48 -19.61
CA TYR A 335 -5.56 20.93 -20.68
C TYR A 335 -5.67 22.44 -20.99
N ASN A 336 -6.88 22.99 -20.93
CA ASN A 336 -7.16 24.40 -21.22
C ASN A 336 -7.38 25.24 -19.95
N THR A 337 -7.12 24.69 -18.77
CA THR A 337 -7.30 25.39 -17.50
C THR A 337 -6.07 26.25 -17.22
N PRO A 338 -6.19 27.59 -17.15
CA PRO A 338 -5.04 28.46 -16.95
C PRO A 338 -4.28 28.12 -15.66
N GLY A 339 -2.97 27.87 -15.80
CA GLY A 339 -2.08 27.55 -14.68
C GLY A 339 -2.08 26.09 -14.24
N ALA A 340 -2.99 25.26 -14.72
CA ALA A 340 -3.00 23.84 -14.39
C ALA A 340 -1.88 23.06 -15.13
N VAL A 341 -1.42 21.96 -14.54
CA VAL A 341 -0.57 20.99 -15.21
C VAL A 341 -1.44 20.16 -16.17
N ASN A 342 -1.20 20.32 -17.47
CA ASN A 342 -2.06 19.74 -18.51
C ASN A 342 -2.12 18.20 -18.53
N SER A 343 -1.15 17.51 -17.92
CA SER A 343 -1.14 16.05 -17.83
C SER A 343 -2.06 15.50 -16.75
N ILE A 344 -2.59 16.33 -15.84
CA ILE A 344 -3.47 15.87 -14.75
C ILE A 344 -4.72 15.21 -15.34
N PHE A 345 -4.98 13.99 -14.88
CA PHE A 345 -6.21 13.24 -15.16
C PHE A 345 -7.13 13.25 -13.94
N THR A 346 -6.63 12.90 -12.76
CA THR A 346 -7.32 13.07 -11.46
C THR A 346 -6.40 13.73 -10.44
N TYR A 347 -6.98 14.25 -9.37
CA TYR A 347 -6.25 14.91 -8.28
C TYR A 347 -6.82 14.57 -6.91
N GLY A 348 -6.15 15.01 -5.84
CA GLY A 348 -6.60 14.72 -4.48
C GLY A 348 -6.26 13.31 -4.03
N THR A 349 -5.05 12.82 -4.34
CA THR A 349 -4.55 11.49 -3.97
C THR A 349 -3.33 11.62 -3.06
N ARG A 350 -3.16 10.70 -2.11
CA ARG A 350 -2.07 10.65 -1.12
C ARG A 350 -0.86 9.86 -1.62
N ASN A 351 -0.97 8.55 -1.80
CA ASN A 351 0.16 7.71 -2.21
C ASN A 351 -0.30 6.47 -3.01
N PRO A 352 -0.51 6.63 -4.32
CA PRO A 352 -1.07 5.62 -5.21
C PRO A 352 -0.01 4.59 -5.62
N GLN A 353 -0.05 3.39 -5.04
CA GLN A 353 0.96 2.33 -5.23
C GLN A 353 0.51 1.24 -6.21
N GLY A 354 -0.81 1.10 -6.40
CA GLY A 354 -1.44 0.14 -7.30
C GLY A 354 -2.26 0.84 -8.38
N MET A 355 -2.23 0.29 -9.59
CA MET A 355 -3.16 0.64 -10.66
C MET A 355 -3.37 -0.58 -11.55
N SER A 356 -4.57 -0.76 -12.05
CA SER A 356 -4.89 -1.85 -12.97
C SER A 356 -5.98 -1.45 -13.95
N LEU A 357 -5.89 -1.95 -15.19
CA LEU A 357 -6.94 -1.80 -16.18
C LEU A 357 -8.01 -2.88 -15.95
N HIS A 358 -9.25 -2.47 -15.72
CA HIS A 358 -10.35 -3.43 -15.60
C HIS A 358 -10.58 -4.12 -16.96
N PRO A 359 -10.53 -5.47 -17.04
CA PRO A 359 -10.44 -6.19 -18.31
C PRO A 359 -11.69 -6.05 -19.19
N GLU A 360 -12.87 -5.89 -18.58
CA GLU A 360 -14.13 -5.76 -19.34
C GLU A 360 -14.53 -4.31 -19.66
N THR A 361 -14.35 -3.38 -18.73
CA THR A 361 -14.80 -1.99 -18.88
C THR A 361 -13.74 -1.07 -19.45
N GLY A 362 -12.46 -1.43 -19.35
CA GLY A 362 -11.34 -0.57 -19.72
C GLY A 362 -11.12 0.62 -18.78
N ALA A 363 -11.81 0.65 -17.63
CA ALA A 363 -11.57 1.68 -16.61
C ALA A 363 -10.25 1.41 -15.90
N VAL A 364 -9.47 2.46 -15.63
CA VAL A 364 -8.29 2.36 -14.78
C VAL A 364 -8.74 2.47 -13.32
N TRP A 365 -8.37 1.47 -12.53
CA TRP A 365 -8.55 1.45 -11.08
C TRP A 365 -7.24 1.75 -10.41
N GLU A 366 -7.30 2.34 -9.24
CA GLU A 366 -6.16 2.82 -8.47
C GLU A 366 -6.29 2.36 -7.02
N GLY A 367 -5.16 2.09 -6.38
CA GLY A 367 -5.09 1.75 -4.96
C GLY A 367 -3.99 2.54 -4.26
N GLU A 368 -4.36 3.19 -3.15
CA GLU A 368 -3.47 4.07 -2.39
C GLU A 368 -3.39 3.75 -0.90
N HIS A 369 -2.26 4.16 -0.31
CA HIS A 369 -2.10 4.19 1.12
C HIS A 369 -2.79 5.43 1.72
N GLY A 370 -3.65 5.21 2.70
CA GLY A 370 -4.06 6.21 3.68
C GLY A 370 -2.97 6.48 4.73
N PRO A 371 -3.21 7.38 5.68
CA PRO A 371 -2.32 7.62 6.82
C PRO A 371 -2.40 6.45 7.82
N GLN A 372 -2.86 6.67 9.07
CA GLN A 372 -3.18 5.57 9.97
C GLN A 372 -4.62 5.11 9.69
N GLY A 373 -4.78 4.08 8.85
CA GLY A 373 -6.09 3.70 8.29
C GLY A 373 -6.42 4.48 7.03
N GLY A 374 -7.53 4.12 6.40
CA GLY A 374 -8.06 4.80 5.22
C GLY A 374 -7.27 4.54 3.94
N ASP A 375 -6.73 3.33 3.78
CA ASP A 375 -6.29 2.87 2.45
C ASP A 375 -7.51 2.70 1.55
N GLU A 376 -7.36 2.93 0.24
CA GLU A 376 -8.50 3.05 -0.67
C GLU A 376 -8.28 2.29 -1.99
N ILE A 377 -9.39 1.88 -2.62
CA ILE A 377 -9.49 1.49 -4.03
C ILE A 377 -10.44 2.46 -4.73
N ASN A 378 -9.96 3.09 -5.81
CA ASN A 378 -10.67 4.12 -6.56
C ASN A 378 -10.85 3.73 -8.04
N ILE A 379 -11.88 4.28 -8.68
CA ILE A 379 -12.06 4.24 -10.13
C ILE A 379 -11.72 5.62 -10.68
N LEU A 380 -10.79 5.67 -11.63
CA LEU A 380 -10.34 6.94 -12.19
C LEU A 380 -11.27 7.38 -13.32
N GLU A 381 -11.87 8.57 -13.17
CA GLU A 381 -12.56 9.26 -14.26
C GLU A 381 -11.99 10.67 -14.46
N ALA A 382 -12.05 11.16 -15.70
CA ALA A 382 -11.39 12.40 -16.08
C ALA A 382 -11.89 13.61 -15.28
N GLY A 383 -10.99 14.24 -14.53
CA GLY A 383 -11.26 15.44 -13.75
C GLY A 383 -11.68 15.19 -12.30
N ASN A 384 -11.76 13.92 -11.89
CA ASN A 384 -12.19 13.56 -10.54
C ASN A 384 -11.24 14.11 -9.48
N ASN A 385 -11.84 14.53 -8.37
CA ASN A 385 -11.16 14.85 -7.12
C ASN A 385 -11.34 13.68 -6.16
N ASN A 386 -10.28 12.94 -5.91
CA ASN A 386 -10.26 11.80 -4.99
C ASN A 386 -10.25 12.24 -3.51
N GLY A 387 -10.22 13.55 -3.24
CA GLY A 387 -10.62 14.11 -1.96
C GLY A 387 -9.51 14.30 -0.93
N TRP A 388 -8.36 13.62 -1.03
CA TRP A 388 -7.24 13.81 -0.11
C TRP A 388 -6.70 15.25 -0.15
N PRO A 389 -6.46 15.92 0.99
CA PRO A 389 -6.71 15.47 2.38
C PRO A 389 -8.02 15.98 2.99
N VAL A 390 -8.89 16.59 2.19
CA VAL A 390 -10.13 17.21 2.68
C VAL A 390 -11.08 16.17 3.27
N ILE A 391 -11.18 15.02 2.60
CA ILE A 391 -11.83 13.82 3.12
C ILE A 391 -10.80 12.72 3.34
N SER A 392 -11.02 11.91 4.37
CA SER A 392 -10.23 10.69 4.60
C SER A 392 -10.94 9.77 5.59
N TYR A 393 -10.73 8.46 5.42
CA TYR A 393 -11.11 7.44 6.40
C TYR A 393 -10.02 7.18 7.45
N GLY A 394 -8.84 7.80 7.31
CA GLY A 394 -7.69 7.64 8.20
C GLY A 394 -7.44 8.85 9.10
N ILE A 395 -6.56 8.66 10.09
CA ILE A 395 -6.14 9.69 11.05
C ILE A 395 -4.62 9.90 11.01
N ASN A 396 -4.09 10.92 11.70
CA ASN A 396 -2.65 11.06 11.87
C ASN A 396 -2.10 9.91 12.70
N TYR A 397 -0.84 9.53 12.47
CA TYR A 397 -0.17 8.45 13.21
C TYR A 397 -0.01 8.72 14.72
N ASP A 398 -0.18 9.97 15.15
CA ASP A 398 -0.24 10.33 16.57
C ASP A 398 -1.62 10.18 17.20
N GLY A 399 -2.59 9.65 16.46
CA GLY A 399 -3.97 9.45 16.89
C GLY A 399 -4.88 10.69 16.75
N SER A 400 -4.35 11.85 16.34
CA SER A 400 -5.17 13.04 16.11
C SER A 400 -5.90 13.01 14.77
N THR A 401 -7.06 13.66 14.68
CA THR A 401 -7.77 13.86 13.41
C THR A 401 -7.31 15.13 12.71
N PHE A 402 -7.14 15.10 11.39
CA PHE A 402 -6.88 16.29 10.56
C PHE A 402 -8.12 16.72 9.75
N THR A 403 -9.10 15.82 9.60
CA THR A 403 -10.43 16.08 9.06
C THR A 403 -11.44 15.22 9.79
N ASP A 404 -12.67 15.72 9.94
CA ASP A 404 -13.82 14.94 10.43
C ASP A 404 -14.72 14.50 9.26
N LEU A 405 -14.32 14.79 8.02
CA LEU A 405 -15.09 14.49 6.81
C LEU A 405 -14.59 13.19 6.17
N THR A 406 -15.51 12.26 5.94
CA THR A 406 -15.28 11.08 5.08
C THR A 406 -15.89 11.25 3.70
N GLU A 407 -16.78 12.23 3.53
CA GLU A 407 -17.45 12.54 2.27
C GLU A 407 -17.66 14.06 2.15
N LEU A 408 -17.61 14.57 0.91
CA LEU A 408 -17.93 15.96 0.60
C LEU A 408 -18.39 16.07 -0.85
N ASN A 409 -19.40 16.90 -1.10
CA ASN A 409 -19.90 17.12 -2.46
C ASN A 409 -18.79 17.67 -3.38
N GLY A 410 -18.62 17.04 -4.55
CA GLY A 410 -17.56 17.35 -5.51
C GLY A 410 -16.25 16.57 -5.27
N MET A 411 -16.27 15.58 -4.37
CA MET A 411 -15.19 14.63 -4.16
C MET A 411 -15.72 13.22 -4.31
N GLU A 412 -14.96 12.39 -5.00
CA GLU A 412 -15.31 11.00 -5.25
C GLU A 412 -15.13 10.16 -3.99
N GLN A 413 -15.86 9.05 -3.93
CA GLN A 413 -15.74 8.08 -2.86
C GLN A 413 -15.02 6.84 -3.38
N PRO A 414 -14.19 6.19 -2.54
CA PRO A 414 -13.56 4.94 -2.92
C PRO A 414 -14.60 3.84 -3.08
N VAL A 415 -14.33 2.91 -3.97
CA VAL A 415 -15.09 1.66 -4.11
C VAL A 415 -14.97 0.81 -2.86
N TYR A 416 -13.79 0.84 -2.24
CA TYR A 416 -13.48 0.08 -1.03
C TYR A 416 -12.41 0.80 -0.22
N HIS A 417 -12.44 0.66 1.11
CA HIS A 417 -11.40 1.19 1.97
C HIS A 417 -11.07 0.22 3.11
N TRP A 418 -9.86 0.35 3.67
CA TRP A 418 -9.40 -0.42 4.83
C TRP A 418 -9.07 0.48 6.01
N THR A 419 -9.71 0.21 7.14
CA THR A 419 -9.37 0.77 8.46
C THR A 419 -9.42 -0.37 9.48
N PRO A 420 -8.26 -0.93 9.90
CA PRO A 420 -6.89 -0.43 9.69
C PRO A 420 -6.34 -0.65 8.27
N SER A 421 -5.35 0.17 7.90
CA SER A 421 -4.61 0.10 6.62
C SER A 421 -3.90 -1.24 6.43
N ILE A 422 -3.96 -1.80 5.22
CA ILE A 422 -3.20 -2.98 4.78
C ILE A 422 -1.89 -2.61 4.06
N ALA A 423 -1.70 -1.32 3.75
CA ALA A 423 -0.65 -0.79 2.89
C ALA A 423 -0.66 -1.45 1.49
N PRO A 424 -1.72 -1.21 0.68
CA PRO A 424 -1.90 -1.85 -0.61
C PRO A 424 -0.84 -1.39 -1.60
N CYS A 425 -0.30 -2.31 -2.39
CA CYS A 425 0.63 -1.96 -3.48
C CYS A 425 0.12 -2.45 -4.83
N GLY A 426 0.85 -3.35 -5.49
CA GLY A 426 0.41 -3.87 -6.77
C GLY A 426 -0.95 -4.55 -6.69
N MET A 427 -1.73 -4.34 -7.73
CA MET A 427 -3.07 -4.88 -7.82
C MET A 427 -3.41 -5.28 -9.25
N THR A 428 -4.21 -6.33 -9.40
CA THR A 428 -4.59 -6.81 -10.72
C THR A 428 -5.97 -7.47 -10.71
N PHE A 429 -6.75 -7.19 -11.75
CA PHE A 429 -7.94 -7.97 -12.03
C PHE A 429 -7.55 -9.30 -12.67
N VAL A 430 -8.07 -10.40 -12.14
CA VAL A 430 -7.87 -11.71 -12.78
C VAL A 430 -8.70 -11.77 -14.06
N SER A 431 -8.02 -11.83 -15.21
CA SER A 431 -8.67 -11.84 -16.52
C SER A 431 -8.77 -13.23 -17.15
N SER A 432 -7.97 -14.19 -16.67
CA SER A 432 -7.84 -15.52 -17.23
C SER A 432 -8.95 -16.48 -16.75
N ASP A 433 -9.48 -17.27 -17.67
CA ASP A 433 -10.47 -18.31 -17.38
C ASP A 433 -9.88 -19.47 -16.54
N PHE A 434 -8.56 -19.58 -16.42
CA PHE A 434 -7.89 -20.63 -15.63
C PHE A 434 -8.26 -20.60 -14.15
N TYR A 435 -8.61 -19.41 -13.63
CA TYR A 435 -8.93 -19.23 -12.23
C TYR A 435 -10.44 -19.29 -11.93
N GLY A 436 -11.28 -19.66 -12.91
CA GLY A 436 -12.71 -19.89 -12.69
C GLY A 436 -13.41 -18.71 -12.01
N ASN A 437 -13.90 -18.93 -10.78
CA ASN A 437 -14.63 -17.91 -10.00
C ASN A 437 -13.78 -16.71 -9.57
N TRP A 438 -12.45 -16.75 -9.71
CA TRP A 438 -11.63 -15.56 -9.46
C TRP A 438 -11.70 -14.59 -10.64
N LYS A 439 -12.23 -14.97 -11.80
CA LYS A 439 -12.31 -14.09 -12.96
C LYS A 439 -13.08 -12.81 -12.62
N ASN A 440 -12.48 -11.67 -12.95
CA ASN A 440 -12.89 -10.31 -12.63
C ASN A 440 -12.79 -9.92 -11.14
N ASP A 441 -12.29 -10.80 -10.26
CA ASP A 441 -11.93 -10.39 -8.90
C ASP A 441 -10.65 -9.57 -8.92
N LEU A 442 -10.55 -8.64 -7.96
CA LEU A 442 -9.39 -7.79 -7.78
C LEU A 442 -8.46 -8.38 -6.72
N PHE A 443 -7.21 -8.62 -7.09
CA PHE A 443 -6.17 -9.04 -6.16
C PHE A 443 -5.31 -7.83 -5.80
N VAL A 444 -5.06 -7.65 -4.51
CA VAL A 444 -4.35 -6.50 -3.96
C VAL A 444 -3.27 -7.01 -3.01
N SER A 445 -2.03 -6.61 -3.26
CA SER A 445 -0.90 -6.99 -2.40
C SER A 445 -0.95 -6.24 -1.05
N SER A 446 -0.49 -6.86 0.02
CA SER A 446 -0.44 -6.24 1.35
C SER A 446 0.98 -6.22 1.89
N LEU A 447 1.54 -5.00 2.06
CA LEU A 447 2.83 -4.84 2.70
C LEU A 447 2.73 -5.01 4.21
N LYS A 448 1.70 -4.43 4.84
CA LYS A 448 1.64 -4.37 6.31
C LYS A 448 1.33 -5.74 6.91
N PHE A 449 0.46 -6.52 6.28
CA PHE A 449 -0.01 -7.78 6.83
C PHE A 449 0.50 -9.02 6.10
N GLU A 450 1.38 -8.84 5.11
CA GLU A 450 2.18 -9.94 4.53
C GLU A 450 1.31 -11.05 3.94
N TYR A 451 0.34 -10.64 3.13
CA TYR A 451 -0.60 -11.51 2.45
C TYR A 451 -1.00 -10.95 1.07
N LEU A 452 -1.75 -11.75 0.32
CA LEU A 452 -2.44 -11.35 -0.89
C LEU A 452 -3.95 -11.27 -0.61
N HIS A 453 -4.56 -10.10 -0.84
CA HIS A 453 -5.98 -9.87 -0.59
C HIS A 453 -6.77 -10.05 -1.88
N ARG A 454 -7.72 -10.99 -1.90
CA ARG A 454 -8.70 -11.10 -2.99
C ARG A 454 -9.97 -10.35 -2.59
N LEU A 455 -10.37 -9.36 -3.38
CA LEU A 455 -11.67 -8.71 -3.31
C LEU A 455 -12.59 -9.34 -4.35
N LYS A 456 -13.68 -9.95 -3.88
CA LYS A 456 -14.69 -10.58 -4.74
C LYS A 456 -15.56 -9.50 -5.35
N MET A 457 -15.60 -9.42 -6.68
CA MET A 457 -16.21 -8.31 -7.40
C MET A 457 -17.57 -8.69 -8.00
N ASN A 458 -18.51 -7.73 -7.98
CA ASN A 458 -19.74 -7.80 -8.77
C ASN A 458 -19.95 -6.45 -9.45
N GLY A 459 -19.54 -6.36 -10.72
CA GLY A 459 -19.35 -5.06 -11.38
C GLY A 459 -18.34 -4.22 -10.58
N ASN A 460 -18.70 -2.98 -10.29
CA ASN A 460 -17.84 -2.05 -9.55
C ASN A 460 -17.96 -2.18 -8.02
N ALA A 461 -18.62 -3.21 -7.49
CA ALA A 461 -18.82 -3.37 -6.05
C ALA A 461 -18.04 -4.56 -5.50
N VAL A 462 -17.39 -4.37 -4.34
CA VAL A 462 -16.83 -5.46 -3.53
C VAL A 462 -17.97 -6.13 -2.78
N VAL A 463 -18.17 -7.43 -2.99
CA VAL A 463 -19.25 -8.23 -2.37
C VAL A 463 -18.75 -9.26 -1.36
N GLY A 464 -17.44 -9.42 -1.26
CA GLY A 464 -16.77 -10.29 -0.31
C GLY A 464 -15.26 -10.14 -0.44
N HIS A 465 -14.51 -10.78 0.44
CA HIS A 465 -13.07 -10.78 0.36
C HIS A 465 -12.48 -12.04 1.01
N GLU A 466 -11.23 -12.30 0.69
CA GLU A 466 -10.49 -13.46 1.16
C GLU A 466 -9.02 -13.08 1.32
N THR A 467 -8.40 -13.51 2.43
CA THR A 467 -6.97 -13.36 2.64
C THR A 467 -6.28 -14.64 2.22
N LEU A 468 -5.26 -14.52 1.37
CA LEU A 468 -4.48 -15.64 0.84
C LEU A 468 -3.02 -15.45 1.21
N LEU A 469 -2.30 -16.57 1.38
CA LEU A 469 -0.85 -16.56 1.57
C LEU A 469 -0.41 -15.75 2.81
N GLU A 470 -1.17 -15.81 3.90
CA GLU A 470 -0.78 -15.17 5.17
C GLU A 470 0.63 -15.63 5.57
N GLY A 471 1.49 -14.69 5.97
CA GLY A 471 2.88 -14.99 6.36
C GLY A 471 3.79 -15.33 5.19
N ILE A 472 3.38 -15.11 3.93
CA ILE A 472 4.29 -15.29 2.78
C ILE A 472 5.43 -14.27 2.80
N GLY A 473 5.27 -13.16 3.51
CA GLY A 473 6.13 -11.99 3.50
C GLY A 473 5.45 -10.79 2.83
N ARG A 474 6.12 -9.65 2.81
CA ARG A 474 5.55 -8.38 2.32
C ARG A 474 5.31 -8.44 0.82
N VAL A 475 4.06 -8.60 0.38
CA VAL A 475 3.73 -8.70 -1.05
C VAL A 475 3.72 -7.30 -1.66
N ARG A 476 4.63 -7.06 -2.60
CA ARG A 476 4.88 -5.75 -3.20
C ARG A 476 4.09 -5.54 -4.48
N ASP A 477 4.04 -6.55 -5.34
CA ASP A 477 3.33 -6.46 -6.62
C ASP A 477 2.51 -7.71 -6.90
N ALA A 478 1.44 -7.52 -7.67
CA ALA A 478 0.56 -8.58 -8.15
C ALA A 478 0.09 -8.22 -9.57
N GLN A 479 0.36 -9.10 -10.54
CA GLN A 479 0.06 -8.84 -11.95
C GLN A 479 -0.34 -10.11 -12.68
N MET A 480 -1.31 -9.98 -13.60
CA MET A 480 -1.59 -11.00 -14.60
C MET A 480 -0.50 -11.01 -15.67
N GLY A 481 0.15 -12.16 -15.88
CA GLY A 481 1.00 -12.40 -17.03
C GLY A 481 0.20 -12.55 -18.32
N ILE A 482 0.85 -12.31 -19.45
CA ILE A 482 0.29 -12.54 -20.79
C ILE A 482 -0.01 -14.02 -21.06
N ASP A 483 0.62 -14.92 -20.30
CA ASP A 483 0.33 -16.35 -20.32
C ASP A 483 -0.92 -16.74 -19.50
N GLY A 484 -1.56 -15.75 -18.87
CA GLY A 484 -2.81 -15.90 -18.14
C GLY A 484 -2.65 -16.42 -16.72
N TYR A 485 -1.43 -16.46 -16.16
CA TYR A 485 -1.22 -16.71 -14.73
C TYR A 485 -1.09 -15.42 -13.92
N LEU A 486 -1.40 -15.51 -12.63
CA LEU A 486 -1.19 -14.47 -11.62
C LEU A 486 0.21 -14.64 -11.02
N TYR A 487 0.96 -13.54 -11.04
CA TYR A 487 2.31 -13.43 -10.51
C TYR A 487 2.31 -12.46 -9.33
N ILE A 488 3.17 -12.73 -8.36
CA ILE A 488 3.47 -11.82 -7.27
C ILE A 488 4.97 -11.67 -7.08
N VAL A 489 5.38 -10.49 -6.59
CA VAL A 489 6.71 -10.31 -6.00
C VAL A 489 6.61 -10.00 -4.52
N VAL A 490 7.48 -10.63 -3.74
CA VAL A 490 7.51 -10.54 -2.28
C VAL A 490 8.86 -9.96 -1.85
N GLU A 491 8.84 -9.02 -0.90
CA GLU A 491 10.06 -8.47 -0.31
C GLU A 491 10.66 -9.45 0.70
N GLY A 492 11.99 -9.49 0.81
CA GLY A 492 12.76 -10.07 1.93
C GLY A 492 12.38 -11.50 2.37
N PRO A 493 12.96 -12.57 1.78
CA PRO A 493 13.85 -12.56 0.62
C PRO A 493 13.08 -12.26 -0.67
N GLY A 494 13.76 -11.59 -1.61
CA GLY A 494 13.17 -11.16 -2.88
C GLY A 494 12.77 -12.36 -3.73
N ARG A 495 11.45 -12.57 -3.89
CA ARG A 495 10.90 -13.73 -4.60
C ARG A 495 9.93 -13.31 -5.70
N LEU A 496 10.02 -13.99 -6.83
CA LEU A 496 9.03 -13.97 -7.92
C LEU A 496 8.29 -15.31 -7.93
N ILE A 497 6.97 -15.25 -7.74
CA ILE A 497 6.13 -16.43 -7.54
C ILE A 497 4.95 -16.38 -8.51
N ARG A 498 4.62 -17.53 -9.09
CA ARG A 498 3.44 -17.75 -9.92
C ARG A 498 2.41 -18.60 -9.15
N LEU A 499 1.14 -18.19 -9.16
CA LEU A 499 0.03 -18.96 -8.58
C LEU A 499 -0.56 -19.87 -9.65
N VAL A 500 -0.53 -21.19 -9.46
CA VAL A 500 -0.98 -22.17 -10.46
C VAL A 500 -2.23 -22.89 -9.97
N PRO A 501 -3.42 -22.66 -10.57
CA PRO A 501 -4.63 -23.41 -10.25
C PRO A 501 -4.46 -24.89 -10.51
N GLU A 502 -4.99 -25.72 -9.62
CA GLU A 502 -5.04 -27.16 -9.76
C GLU A 502 -6.50 -27.56 -10.04
N GLN A 503 -6.73 -28.16 -11.22
CA GLN A 503 -8.06 -28.55 -11.70
C GLN A 503 -8.51 -29.91 -11.18
#